data_AF-A0A4P2Q6P9-F1
#
_entry.id   AF-A0A4P2Q6P9-F1
#
_cell.length_a   1.000
_cell.length_b   1.000
_cell.length_c   1.000
_cell.angle_alpha   90.00
_cell.angle_beta   90.00
_cell.angle_gamma   90.00
#
_symmetry.space_group_name_H-M   'P 1'
#
loop_
_entity.id
_entity.type
_entity.pdbx_description
1 polymer ?
#
loop_
_entity_poly.entity_id
_entity_poly.type
_entity_poly.pdbx_seq_one_letter_code
_entity_poly.pdbx_strand_id
1 'polypeptide(L)'
;MLSWIDTLFFGVRRILAAGVELPERPALNFVGAVCTDNPAENRTDVFIPGIWQVSPIVTSTYTARPGELVKINLNDPVAITLPSALGNVGAAILIKEVVGGSRTLTLAAGPGQTIEGAPTFSHSGPWACLRLMSDGSGWLVVGSYEGPPPS
;
A
#
# COMPACT_ATOMS: atom_id res chain seq x y z
N MET A 1 30.00 9.60 7.76
CA MET A 1 30.06 10.43 6.54
C MET A 1 30.41 9.50 5.40
N LEU A 2 29.56 9.37 4.37
CA LEU A 2 29.95 8.62 3.17
C LEU A 2 31.20 9.27 2.58
N SER A 3 32.18 8.47 2.16
CA SER A 3 33.36 8.99 1.48
C SER A 3 32.94 9.66 0.17
N TRP A 4 33.63 10.72 -0.23
CA TRP A 4 33.45 11.34 -1.56
C TRP A 4 33.64 10.32 -2.69
N ILE A 5 34.43 9.26 -2.44
CA ILE A 5 34.63 8.15 -3.38
C ILE A 5 33.41 7.22 -3.43
N ASP A 6 32.72 7.00 -2.29
CA ASP A 6 31.51 6.17 -2.25
C ASP A 6 30.36 6.86 -2.98
N THR A 7 30.26 8.19 -2.86
CA THR A 7 29.28 9.01 -3.60
C THR A 7 29.57 9.02 -5.10
N LEU A 8 30.86 8.97 -5.47
CA LEU A 8 31.29 8.96 -6.86
C LEU A 8 31.06 7.60 -7.53
N PHE A 9 31.22 6.48 -6.82
CA PHE A 9 31.11 5.13 -7.38
C PHE A 9 29.73 4.50 -7.21
N PHE A 10 29.02 4.80 -6.13
CA PHE A 10 27.76 4.15 -5.76
C PHE A 10 26.65 5.20 -5.56
N GLY A 11 25.72 5.28 -6.52
CA GLY A 11 24.59 6.22 -6.49
C GLY A 11 23.67 6.09 -7.72
N VAL A 12 22.46 6.66 -7.64
CA VAL A 12 21.52 6.71 -8.77
C VAL A 12 22.04 7.69 -9.83
N ARG A 13 22.60 7.18 -10.94
CA ARG A 13 23.18 8.02 -12.00
C ARG A 13 22.16 8.48 -13.05
N ARG A 14 21.11 7.68 -13.29
CA ARG A 14 20.12 7.94 -14.33
C ARG A 14 18.73 7.88 -13.72
N ILE A 15 18.03 9.00 -13.76
CA ILE A 15 16.63 9.09 -13.36
C ILE A 15 15.82 9.14 -14.64
N LEU A 16 14.85 8.25 -14.79
CA LEU A 16 13.95 8.26 -15.94
C LEU A 16 12.57 8.77 -15.50
N ALA A 17 11.97 9.66 -16.28
CA ALA A 17 10.57 10.04 -16.18
C ALA A 17 9.82 9.46 -17.38
N ALA A 18 8.88 8.55 -17.12
CA ALA A 18 8.09 7.87 -18.16
C ALA A 18 8.96 7.26 -19.29
N GLY A 19 10.12 6.69 -18.95
CA GLY A 19 11.05 6.08 -19.91
C GLY A 19 12.01 7.06 -20.59
N VAL A 20 11.93 8.36 -20.30
CA VAL A 20 12.86 9.38 -20.81
C VAL A 20 13.87 9.74 -19.72
N GLU A 21 15.16 9.66 -20.03
CA GLU A 21 16.23 10.05 -19.11
C GLU A 21 16.15 11.56 -18.79
N LEU A 22 16.09 11.89 -17.51
CA LEU A 22 16.14 13.25 -17.01
C LEU A 22 17.60 13.74 -16.92
N PRO A 23 17.85 15.05 -17.04
CA PRO A 23 19.18 15.60 -16.84
C PRO A 23 19.77 15.25 -15.47
N GLU A 24 21.06 14.92 -15.44
CA GLU A 24 21.78 14.69 -14.19
C GLU A 24 21.79 15.97 -13.34
N ARG A 25 21.38 15.85 -12.08
CA ARG A 25 21.33 16.93 -11.10
C ARG A 25 22.00 16.47 -9.80
N PRO A 26 22.63 17.39 -9.03
CA PRO A 26 23.30 17.02 -7.78
C PRO A 26 22.33 16.58 -6.68
N ALA A 27 21.03 16.84 -6.83
CA ALA A 27 20.01 16.46 -5.87
C ALA A 27 18.68 16.13 -6.57
N LEU A 28 17.92 15.24 -5.94
CA LEU A 28 16.53 14.93 -6.28
C LEU A 28 15.63 15.48 -5.17
N ASN A 29 14.64 16.30 -5.53
CA ASN A 29 13.68 16.86 -4.57
C ASN A 29 12.29 16.28 -4.82
N PHE A 30 11.74 15.58 -3.83
CA PHE A 30 10.36 15.09 -3.88
C PHE A 30 9.44 16.13 -3.23
N VAL A 31 8.52 16.69 -4.00
CA VAL A 31 7.55 17.68 -3.52
C VAL A 31 6.22 17.00 -3.26
N GLY A 32 5.69 17.16 -2.04
CA GLY A 32 4.43 16.54 -1.62
C GLY A 32 4.53 15.07 -1.23
N ALA A 33 5.69 14.43 -1.41
CA ALA A 33 5.94 13.06 -0.97
C ALA A 33 6.27 12.98 0.53
N VAL A 34 5.96 11.85 1.15
CA VAL A 34 6.47 11.46 2.47
C VAL A 34 7.69 10.57 2.24
N CYS A 35 8.86 11.05 2.67
CA CYS A 35 10.11 10.31 2.58
C CYS A 35 10.48 9.77 3.95
N THR A 36 10.77 8.47 4.05
CA THR A 36 11.18 7.79 5.29
C THR A 36 12.54 7.15 5.09
N ASP A 37 13.48 7.40 6.00
CA ASP A 37 14.75 6.67 6.04
C ASP A 37 14.50 5.25 6.57
N ASN A 38 14.84 4.22 5.78
CA ASN A 38 14.65 2.82 6.14
C ASN A 38 16.01 2.09 6.16
N PRO A 39 16.81 2.31 7.22
CA PRO A 39 18.16 1.77 7.31
C PRO A 39 18.20 0.24 7.43
N ALA A 40 17.12 -0.40 7.90
CA ALA A 40 17.03 -1.86 8.00
C ALA A 40 17.08 -2.55 6.62
N GLU A 41 16.53 -1.90 5.60
CA GLU A 41 16.50 -2.35 4.21
C GLU A 41 17.50 -1.60 3.32
N ASN A 42 18.36 -0.78 3.93
CA ASN A 42 19.37 0.06 3.27
C ASN A 42 18.80 0.89 2.09
N ARG A 43 17.65 1.55 2.30
CA ARG A 43 17.01 2.40 1.27
C ARG A 43 16.23 3.56 1.87
N THR A 44 15.93 4.55 1.03
CA THR A 44 14.93 5.60 1.33
C THR A 44 13.59 5.23 0.69
N ASP A 45 12.56 5.11 1.51
CA ASP A 45 11.20 4.87 1.04
C ASP A 45 10.51 6.21 0.72
N VAL A 46 9.95 6.34 -0.48
CA VAL A 46 9.24 7.54 -0.94
C VAL A 46 7.80 7.20 -1.25
N PHE A 47 6.87 7.83 -0.55
CA PHE A 47 5.43 7.72 -0.78
C PHE A 47 4.89 9.03 -1.38
N ILE A 48 4.23 8.98 -2.53
CA ILE A 48 3.64 10.18 -3.17
C ILE A 48 2.11 10.14 -2.96
N PRO A 49 1.54 11.01 -2.11
CA PRO A 49 0.09 11.08 -1.88
C PRO A 49 -0.68 11.38 -3.17
N GLY A 50 -1.85 10.77 -3.32
CA GLY A 50 -2.76 11.03 -4.45
C GLY A 50 -2.56 10.14 -5.68
N ILE A 51 -1.51 9.32 -5.73
CA ILE A 51 -1.37 8.23 -6.69
C ILE A 51 -1.54 6.91 -5.94
N TRP A 52 -2.50 6.09 -6.36
CA TRP A 52 -2.67 4.77 -5.78
C TRP A 52 -1.50 3.87 -6.19
N GLN A 53 -0.77 3.32 -5.22
CA GLN A 53 0.07 2.16 -5.51
C GLN A 53 -0.86 1.00 -5.89
N VAL A 54 -0.46 0.16 -6.85
CA VAL A 54 -1.25 -1.00 -7.26
C VAL A 54 -0.43 -2.25 -7.03
N SER A 55 -0.92 -3.16 -6.19
CA SER A 55 -0.24 -4.41 -5.88
C SER A 55 -0.21 -5.34 -7.10
N PRO A 56 0.71 -6.32 -7.16
CA PRO A 56 0.48 -7.57 -7.88
C PRO A 56 -0.80 -8.27 -7.37
N ILE A 57 -1.33 -9.25 -8.12
CA ILE A 57 -2.46 -10.04 -7.62
C ILE A 57 -1.98 -10.86 -6.42
N VAL A 58 -2.57 -10.63 -5.26
CA VAL A 58 -2.27 -11.32 -4.01
C VAL A 58 -3.10 -12.60 -3.92
N THR A 59 -2.45 -13.71 -3.57
CA THR A 59 -3.05 -15.05 -3.47
C THR A 59 -2.89 -15.69 -2.07
N SER A 60 -2.19 -15.04 -1.13
CA SER A 60 -1.98 -15.57 0.23
C SER A 60 -1.83 -14.45 1.27
N THR A 61 -0.70 -14.32 1.95
CA THR A 61 -0.44 -13.27 2.94
C THR A 61 0.18 -12.03 2.29
N TYR A 62 -0.27 -10.84 2.67
CA TYR A 62 0.27 -9.57 2.18
C TYR A 62 0.19 -8.47 3.24
N THR A 63 1.08 -7.47 3.17
CA THR A 63 1.02 -6.27 4.03
C THR A 63 0.75 -5.06 3.15
N ALA A 64 -0.40 -4.42 3.36
CA ALA A 64 -0.82 -3.26 2.58
C ALA A 64 -0.09 -1.99 3.02
N ARG A 65 -0.10 -0.98 2.15
CA ARG A 65 0.44 0.36 2.42
C ARG A 65 -0.66 1.42 2.41
N PRO A 66 -0.50 2.55 3.12
CA PRO A 66 -1.40 3.68 2.98
C PRO A 66 -1.44 4.13 1.51
N GLY A 67 -2.63 4.41 0.95
CA GLY A 67 -2.79 4.83 -0.44
C GLY A 67 -2.60 3.71 -1.48
N GLU A 68 -2.89 2.46 -1.12
CA GLU A 68 -2.73 1.30 -2.01
C GLU A 68 -4.07 0.70 -2.47
N LEU A 69 -4.13 0.30 -3.75
CA LEU A 69 -5.09 -0.64 -4.31
C LEU A 69 -4.48 -2.06 -4.27
N VAL A 70 -4.97 -2.87 -3.35
CA VAL A 70 -4.62 -4.28 -3.23
C VAL A 70 -5.56 -5.11 -4.09
N LYS A 71 -5.02 -5.73 -5.15
CA LYS A 71 -5.74 -6.70 -5.97
C LYS A 71 -5.60 -8.08 -5.34
N ILE A 72 -6.71 -8.74 -5.04
CA ILE A 72 -6.72 -10.07 -4.43
C ILE A 72 -7.38 -11.09 -5.36
N ASN A 73 -6.95 -12.34 -5.23
CA ASN A 73 -7.58 -13.50 -5.84
C ASN A 73 -8.07 -14.40 -4.70
N LEU A 74 -9.39 -14.48 -4.55
CA LEU A 74 -10.05 -15.27 -3.51
C LEU A 74 -10.44 -16.67 -4.00
N ASN A 75 -9.66 -17.28 -4.89
CA ASN A 75 -9.75 -18.72 -5.15
C ASN A 75 -9.30 -19.52 -3.94
N ASP A 76 -8.38 -18.97 -3.14
CA ASP A 76 -7.93 -19.47 -1.84
C ASP A 76 -8.06 -18.36 -0.78
N PRO A 77 -8.07 -18.67 0.53
CA PRO A 77 -8.11 -17.64 1.56
C PRO A 77 -6.91 -16.71 1.51
N VAL A 78 -7.15 -15.41 1.65
CA VAL A 78 -6.13 -14.35 1.61
C VAL A 78 -6.13 -13.60 2.94
N ALA A 79 -4.95 -13.29 3.45
CA ALA A 79 -4.76 -12.53 4.68
C ALA A 79 -3.97 -11.25 4.41
N ILE A 80 -4.54 -10.10 4.74
CA ILE A 80 -3.93 -8.78 4.57
C ILE A 80 -3.69 -8.14 5.93
N THR A 81 -2.44 -7.83 6.24
CA THR A 81 -2.10 -6.97 7.39
C THR A 81 -2.16 -5.52 6.95
N LEU A 82 -2.93 -4.70 7.67
CA LEU A 82 -3.02 -3.26 7.44
C LEU A 82 -1.82 -2.55 8.08
N PRO A 83 -1.35 -1.45 7.48
CA PRO A 83 -0.33 -0.62 8.09
C PRO A 83 -0.89 0.11 9.31
N SER A 84 -0.01 0.74 10.08
CA SER A 84 -0.42 1.54 11.23
C SER A 84 -1.39 2.65 10.81
N ALA A 85 -2.57 2.71 11.45
CA ALA A 85 -3.50 3.82 11.34
C ALA A 85 -2.93 5.10 11.99
N LEU A 86 -2.16 4.95 13.07
CA LEU A 86 -1.46 6.06 13.73
C LEU A 86 -0.52 6.75 12.73
N GLY A 87 -0.59 8.09 12.67
CA GLY A 87 0.20 8.89 11.74
C GLY A 87 -0.30 8.89 10.29
N ASN A 88 -1.38 8.14 9.99
CA ASN A 88 -1.95 8.01 8.64
C ASN A 88 -3.44 8.42 8.59
N VAL A 89 -3.87 9.38 9.42
CA VAL A 89 -5.26 9.91 9.43
C VAL A 89 -5.71 10.27 8.02
N GLY A 90 -6.88 9.79 7.60
CA GLY A 90 -7.46 10.08 6.28
C GLY A 90 -6.82 9.30 5.13
N ALA A 91 -5.75 8.54 5.36
CA ALA A 91 -5.23 7.62 4.34
C ALA A 91 -6.25 6.52 4.06
N ALA A 92 -6.30 6.07 2.80
CA ALA A 92 -7.22 5.05 2.36
C ALA A 92 -6.49 3.83 1.79
N ILE A 93 -7.12 2.67 1.92
CA ILE A 93 -6.71 1.42 1.29
C ILE A 93 -7.91 0.87 0.54
N LEU A 94 -7.71 0.52 -0.72
CA LEU A 94 -8.72 -0.15 -1.55
C LEU A 94 -8.33 -1.62 -1.68
N ILE A 95 -9.28 -2.50 -1.48
CA ILE A 95 -9.10 -3.94 -1.71
C ILE A 95 -10.10 -4.35 -2.77
N LYS A 96 -9.63 -5.02 -3.82
CA LYS A 96 -10.47 -5.48 -4.93
C LYS A 96 -10.18 -6.93 -5.26
N GLU A 97 -11.20 -7.76 -5.16
CA GLU A 97 -11.19 -9.10 -5.75
C GLU A 97 -11.33 -8.99 -7.28
N VAL A 98 -10.45 -9.69 -8.01
CA VAL A 98 -10.28 -9.49 -9.47
C VAL A 98 -10.52 -10.74 -10.32
N VAL A 99 -10.86 -11.89 -9.74
CA VAL A 99 -11.07 -13.13 -10.51
C VAL A 99 -12.44 -13.81 -10.27
N GLY A 100 -13.29 -13.24 -9.42
CA GLY A 100 -14.57 -13.81 -9.03
C GLY A 100 -14.49 -14.89 -7.94
N GLY A 101 -13.36 -15.00 -7.23
CA GLY A 101 -13.20 -15.93 -6.12
C GLY A 101 -14.01 -15.51 -4.89
N SER A 102 -14.44 -16.47 -4.07
CA SER A 102 -15.34 -16.23 -2.94
C SER A 102 -14.84 -16.78 -1.59
N ARG A 103 -13.57 -17.23 -1.53
CA ARG A 103 -12.96 -17.62 -0.25
C ARG A 103 -12.76 -16.41 0.66
N THR A 104 -12.45 -16.68 1.91
CA THR A 104 -12.36 -15.65 2.95
C THR A 104 -11.16 -14.74 2.74
N LEU A 105 -11.42 -13.44 2.69
CA LEU A 105 -10.47 -12.37 2.97
C LEU A 105 -10.43 -12.13 4.48
N THR A 106 -9.25 -12.11 5.07
CA THR A 106 -9.03 -11.69 6.46
C THR A 106 -8.13 -10.47 6.50
N LEU A 107 -8.58 -9.41 7.16
CA LEU A 107 -7.83 -8.21 7.44
C LEU A 107 -7.40 -8.21 8.90
N ALA A 108 -6.13 -7.90 9.15
CA ALA A 108 -5.59 -7.73 10.49
C ALA A 108 -5.14 -6.28 10.69
N ALA A 109 -5.56 -5.65 11.78
CA ALA A 109 -5.08 -4.33 12.17
C ALA A 109 -3.62 -4.40 12.66
N GLY A 110 -2.96 -3.24 12.71
CA GLY A 110 -1.69 -3.11 13.42
C GLY A 110 -1.84 -3.44 14.92
N PRO A 111 -0.75 -3.79 15.63
CA PRO A 111 -0.81 -4.12 17.05
C PRO A 111 -1.48 -3.03 17.89
N GLY A 112 -2.49 -3.40 18.68
CA GLY A 112 -3.25 -2.48 19.53
C GLY A 112 -4.23 -1.56 18.79
N GLN A 113 -4.38 -1.71 17.48
CA GLN A 113 -5.32 -0.95 16.65
C GLN A 113 -6.50 -1.84 16.25
N THR A 114 -7.53 -1.23 15.66
CA THR A 114 -8.78 -1.93 15.31
C THR A 114 -9.22 -1.63 13.89
N ILE A 115 -10.06 -2.52 13.34
CA ILE A 115 -10.90 -2.35 12.15
C ILE A 115 -12.34 -2.46 12.64
N GLU A 116 -13.14 -1.41 12.51
CA GLU A 116 -14.53 -1.39 13.05
C GLU A 116 -14.60 -1.82 14.54
N GLY A 117 -13.64 -1.40 15.35
CA GLY A 117 -13.55 -1.74 16.77
C GLY A 117 -13.02 -3.14 17.10
N ALA A 118 -12.71 -3.98 16.11
CA ALA A 118 -12.14 -5.32 16.31
C ALA A 118 -10.69 -5.42 15.79
N PRO A 119 -9.82 -6.30 16.34
CA PRO A 119 -8.45 -6.43 15.84
C PRO A 119 -8.36 -7.05 14.43
N THR A 120 -9.40 -7.77 14.01
CA THR A 120 -9.52 -8.39 12.69
C THR A 120 -10.89 -8.16 12.08
N PHE A 121 -10.95 -8.16 10.76
CA PHE A 121 -12.17 -8.07 9.97
C PHE A 121 -12.12 -9.13 8.87
N SER A 122 -13.19 -9.92 8.70
CA SER A 122 -13.26 -10.94 7.66
C SER A 122 -14.41 -10.65 6.71
N HIS A 123 -14.19 -10.97 5.44
CA HIS A 123 -15.14 -10.76 4.37
C HIS A 123 -15.05 -11.88 3.35
N SER A 124 -16.15 -12.19 2.68
CA SER A 124 -16.17 -13.19 1.61
C SER A 124 -17.23 -12.79 0.59
N GLY A 125 -16.84 -12.69 -0.67
CA GLY A 125 -17.75 -12.35 -1.75
C GLY A 125 -17.00 -12.28 -3.08
N PRO A 126 -17.58 -12.80 -4.17
CA PRO A 126 -16.97 -12.65 -5.49
C PRO A 126 -16.95 -11.18 -5.89
N TRP A 127 -15.85 -10.75 -6.53
CA TRP A 127 -15.67 -9.38 -7.01
C TRP A 127 -15.74 -8.30 -5.92
N ALA A 128 -15.63 -8.69 -4.65
CA ALA A 128 -15.70 -7.80 -3.50
C ALA A 128 -14.77 -6.60 -3.64
N CYS A 129 -15.28 -5.41 -3.32
CA CYS A 129 -14.51 -4.19 -3.15
C CYS A 129 -14.68 -3.72 -1.72
N LEU A 130 -13.58 -3.36 -1.08
CA LEU A 130 -13.61 -2.69 0.23
C LEU A 130 -12.79 -1.40 0.13
N ARG A 131 -13.33 -0.33 0.71
CA ARG A 131 -12.61 0.92 0.96
C ARG A 131 -12.45 1.10 2.45
N LEU A 132 -11.22 1.08 2.90
CA LEU A 132 -10.81 1.35 4.26
C LEU A 132 -10.29 2.79 4.36
N MET A 133 -10.57 3.47 5.47
CA MET A 133 -10.02 4.79 5.77
C MET A 133 -9.53 4.82 7.21
N SER A 134 -8.31 5.31 7.42
CA SER A 134 -7.77 5.50 8.77
C SER A 134 -8.42 6.70 9.43
N ASP A 135 -8.84 6.55 10.69
CA ASP A 135 -9.32 7.64 11.54
C ASP A 135 -8.22 8.20 12.46
N GLY A 136 -7.00 7.67 12.36
CA GLY A 136 -5.87 8.02 13.22
C GLY A 136 -5.67 7.14 14.43
N SER A 137 -6.58 6.20 14.72
CA SER A 137 -6.49 5.21 15.80
C SER A 137 -6.65 3.79 15.26
N GLY A 138 -7.57 3.60 14.32
CA GLY A 138 -7.85 2.35 13.62
C GLY A 138 -8.30 2.61 12.18
N TRP A 139 -8.88 1.59 11.58
CA TRP A 139 -9.39 1.61 10.22
C TRP A 139 -10.92 1.47 10.22
N LEU A 140 -11.59 2.27 9.41
CA LEU A 140 -13.02 2.24 9.18
C LEU A 140 -13.30 1.68 7.78
N VAL A 141 -14.29 0.81 7.65
CA VAL A 141 -14.84 0.36 6.36
C VAL A 141 -15.86 1.40 5.90
N VAL A 142 -15.43 2.29 5.00
CA VAL A 142 -16.23 3.44 4.53
C VAL A 142 -16.93 3.18 3.19
N GLY A 143 -16.76 1.99 2.62
CA GLY A 143 -17.47 1.58 1.42
C GLY A 143 -17.22 0.12 1.07
N SER A 144 -18.25 -0.55 0.55
CA SER A 144 -18.17 -1.91 0.07
C SER A 144 -19.03 -2.10 -1.19
N TYR A 145 -18.62 -3.03 -2.05
CA TYR A 145 -19.41 -3.48 -3.19
C TYR A 145 -19.21 -4.98 -3.36
N GLU A 146 -20.30 -5.71 -3.55
CA GLU A 146 -20.31 -7.13 -3.90
C GLU A 146 -21.17 -7.33 -5.14
N GLY A 147 -20.67 -8.09 -6.11
CA GLY A 147 -21.38 -8.37 -7.35
C GLY A 147 -20.47 -8.30 -8.58
N PRO A 148 -20.88 -8.92 -9.70
CA PRO A 148 -20.13 -8.83 -10.95
C PRO A 148 -19.98 -7.35 -11.38
N PRO A 149 -19.01 -7.02 -12.25
CA PRO A 149 -18.95 -5.69 -12.84
C PRO A 149 -20.32 -5.31 -13.43
N PRO A 150 -20.88 -4.12 -13.09
CA PRO A 150 -22.13 -3.69 -13.70
C PRO A 150 -21.96 -3.61 -15.23
N SER A 151 -22.96 -4.13 -15.94
CA SER A 151 -23.03 -4.20 -17.40
C SER A 151 -23.21 -2.82 -18.04
#